data_AF-A0A8J5PQA0-F1
#
_entry.id   AF-A0A8J5PQA0-F1
#
_cell.length_a   1.000
_cell.length_b   1.000
_cell.length_c   1.000
_cell.angle_alpha   90.00
_cell.angle_beta   90.00
_cell.angle_gamma   90.00
#
_symmetry.space_group_name_H-M   'P 1'
#
loop_
_entity.id
_entity.type
_entity.pdbx_description
1 polymer ?
#
loop_
_entity_poly.entity_id
_entity_poly.type
_entity_poly.pdbx_seq_one_letter_code
_entity_poly.pdbx_strand_id
1 'polypeptide(L)'
;MDPNLELCRSLMHLTSTERRQRLQHLPPEEYARVRVIIEREQEAQKLEELIAGRDLVQVALTDPSEIITYTPLKYALLGQTTYQCDKDKMVERITNDVARASSSLVNYIANFDQSPQPLRLDAWKLVYCDVYYVDGGSATLQEIYEERLREEDLQTSAARARELVRYNALRKARRNAKWMIPAIERFSDELCQDERMRETILAPQGYDKTLERIWKRVSPAPPAWIQKILEAQEQFGFVYYMAREVEQKHGYDWHSVWGGINEHSLPNRVTWHSIHCQGRDNWLALHRLETEKWPTFNPNESMAEDDDLRKHFQEYRQENDDLLPSGILRNTFIVIPIELVSEENCKRTQGELLDPYWVWAYDADWDSSEEETVFDGEKYQGRVKVAIWSVNSWFYATRWEGVSLRDMWLKAQQHPEKVWICYTKKLEEWDHEPYI
;
A
#
# COMPACT_ATOMS: atom_id res chain seq x y z
N MET A 1 -11.76 16.57 -45.57
CA MET A 1 -10.90 17.08 -44.49
C MET A 1 -11.71 18.06 -43.67
N ASP A 2 -11.51 18.08 -42.36
CA ASP A 2 -12.23 18.98 -41.45
C ASP A 2 -11.52 20.36 -41.43
N PRO A 3 -12.13 21.42 -42.01
CA PRO A 3 -11.46 22.72 -42.17
C PRO A 3 -11.17 23.41 -40.83
N ASN A 4 -11.95 23.12 -39.78
CA ASN A 4 -11.71 23.66 -38.45
C ASN A 4 -10.49 22.99 -37.79
N LEU A 5 -10.30 21.70 -38.05
CA LEU A 5 -9.11 20.96 -37.62
C LEU A 5 -7.83 21.49 -38.29
N GLU A 6 -7.87 21.72 -39.60
CA GLU A 6 -6.74 22.30 -40.35
C GLU A 6 -6.38 23.71 -39.88
N LEU A 7 -7.41 24.54 -39.67
CA LEU A 7 -7.23 25.88 -39.11
C LEU A 7 -6.55 25.80 -37.74
N CYS A 8 -7.05 24.97 -36.82
CA CYS A 8 -6.46 24.84 -35.50
C CYS A 8 -5.03 24.29 -35.53
N ARG A 9 -4.72 23.29 -36.39
CA ARG A 9 -3.35 22.79 -36.60
C ARG A 9 -2.41 23.89 -37.07
N SER A 10 -2.85 24.74 -38.00
CA SER A 10 -2.04 25.85 -38.53
C SER A 10 -1.66 26.87 -37.46
N LEU A 11 -2.41 26.94 -36.36
CA LEU A 11 -2.23 27.90 -35.28
C LEU A 11 -1.42 27.34 -34.09
N MET A 12 -0.96 26.09 -34.13
CA MET A 12 -0.31 25.43 -32.98
C MET A 12 1.03 26.05 -32.55
N HIS A 13 1.67 26.79 -33.45
CA HIS A 13 2.89 27.56 -33.17
C HIS A 13 2.64 28.83 -32.35
N LEU A 14 1.38 29.23 -32.16
CA LEU A 14 0.99 30.45 -31.44
C LEU A 14 0.74 30.17 -29.95
N THR A 15 0.81 31.25 -29.16
CA THR A 15 0.48 31.19 -27.73
C THR A 15 -0.99 30.81 -27.50
N SER A 16 -1.31 30.30 -26.32
CA SER A 16 -2.69 29.93 -25.95
C SER A 16 -3.68 31.09 -26.09
N THR A 17 -3.21 32.32 -25.86
CA THR A 17 -4.03 33.54 -25.95
C THR A 17 -4.32 33.91 -27.40
N GLU A 18 -3.31 33.87 -28.28
CA GLU A 18 -3.45 34.15 -29.71
C GLU A 18 -4.30 33.10 -30.43
N ARG A 19 -4.13 31.81 -30.08
CA ARG A 19 -4.99 30.73 -30.58
C ARG A 19 -6.45 30.97 -30.22
N ARG A 20 -6.72 31.34 -28.96
CA ARG A 20 -8.09 31.61 -28.48
C ARG A 20 -8.73 32.78 -29.22
N GLN A 21 -7.99 33.86 -29.48
CA GLN A 21 -8.48 35.00 -30.26
C GLN A 21 -8.79 34.62 -31.71
N ARG A 22 -7.90 33.87 -32.37
CA ARG A 22 -8.09 33.47 -33.77
C ARG A 22 -9.20 32.44 -33.95
N LEU A 23 -9.51 31.66 -32.91
CA LEU A 23 -10.56 30.64 -32.91
C LEU A 23 -11.87 31.12 -32.27
N GLN A 24 -11.99 32.41 -31.93
CA GLN A 24 -13.20 32.98 -31.29
C GLN A 24 -14.48 32.85 -32.13
N HIS A 25 -14.33 32.64 -33.44
CA HIS A 25 -15.43 32.49 -34.38
C HIS A 25 -16.02 31.07 -34.38
N LEU A 26 -15.32 30.09 -33.79
CA LEU A 26 -15.85 28.74 -33.62
C LEU A 26 -16.80 28.69 -32.43
N PRO A 27 -17.93 27.94 -32.53
CA PRO A 27 -18.74 27.61 -31.37
C PRO A 27 -17.89 26.98 -30.26
N PRO A 28 -18.17 27.25 -28.97
CA PRO A 28 -17.41 26.69 -27.85
C PRO A 28 -17.29 25.16 -27.90
N GLU A 29 -18.33 24.46 -28.34
CA GLU A 29 -18.38 23.00 -28.47
C GLU A 29 -17.43 22.51 -29.57
N GLU A 30 -17.38 23.24 -30.69
CA GLU A 30 -16.53 22.93 -31.83
C GLU A 30 -15.06 23.22 -31.53
N TYR A 31 -14.78 24.32 -30.85
CA TYR A 31 -13.45 24.63 -30.33
C TYR A 31 -12.97 23.55 -29.35
N ALA A 32 -13.83 23.11 -28.43
CA ALA A 32 -13.51 22.05 -27.49
C ALA A 32 -13.25 20.71 -28.21
N ARG A 33 -14.08 20.35 -29.21
CA ARG A 33 -13.90 19.16 -30.04
C ARG A 33 -12.54 19.16 -30.73
N VAL A 34 -12.22 20.23 -31.45
CA VAL A 34 -10.98 20.32 -32.24
C VAL A 34 -9.75 20.37 -31.33
N ARG A 35 -9.82 21.06 -30.19
CA ARG A 35 -8.74 21.08 -29.20
C ARG A 35 -8.39 19.69 -28.69
N VAL A 36 -9.40 18.89 -28.34
CA VAL A 36 -9.19 17.51 -27.86
C VAL A 36 -8.53 16.64 -28.94
N ILE A 37 -8.94 16.77 -30.20
CA ILE A 37 -8.33 16.01 -31.31
C ILE A 37 -6.83 16.34 -31.43
N ILE A 38 -6.48 17.64 -31.40
CA ILE A 38 -5.09 18.06 -31.53
C ILE A 38 -4.25 17.63 -30.32
N GLU A 39 -4.76 17.77 -29.10
CA GLU A 39 -4.08 17.30 -27.90
C GLU A 39 -3.79 15.79 -27.98
N ARG A 40 -4.76 15.00 -28.44
CA ARG A 40 -4.56 13.55 -28.67
C ARG A 40 -3.49 13.27 -29.72
N GLU A 41 -3.50 13.98 -30.85
CA GLU A 41 -2.48 13.82 -31.90
C GLU A 41 -1.08 14.17 -31.38
N GLN A 42 -0.95 15.23 -30.60
CA GLN A 42 0.32 15.64 -30.01
C GLN A 42 0.84 14.61 -29.00
N GLU A 43 -0.02 14.08 -28.13
CA GLU A 43 0.38 13.04 -27.17
C GLU A 43 0.73 11.72 -27.87
N ALA A 44 0.01 11.36 -28.94
CA ALA A 44 0.34 10.19 -29.75
C ALA A 44 1.69 10.35 -30.47
N GLN A 45 1.94 11.52 -31.07
CA GLN A 45 3.23 11.81 -31.73
C GLN A 45 4.39 11.79 -30.73
N LYS A 46 4.25 12.43 -29.57
CA LYS A 46 5.27 12.38 -28.51
C LYS A 46 5.54 10.94 -28.08
N LEU A 47 4.50 10.12 -27.93
CA LEU A 47 4.66 8.72 -27.58
C LEU A 47 5.40 7.93 -28.67
N GLU A 48 5.06 8.16 -29.94
CA GLU A 48 5.73 7.51 -31.08
C GLU A 48 7.22 7.90 -31.15
N GLU A 49 7.54 9.18 -30.96
CA GLU A 49 8.91 9.68 -30.88
C GLU A 49 9.67 9.10 -29.68
N LEU A 50 9.00 8.94 -28.53
CA LEU A 50 9.58 8.31 -27.33
C LEU A 50 9.83 6.81 -27.52
N ILE A 51 8.91 6.10 -28.18
CA ILE A 51 9.09 4.67 -28.49
C ILE A 51 10.21 4.51 -29.51
N ALA A 52 10.26 5.37 -30.54
CA ALA A 52 11.27 5.37 -31.60
C ALA A 52 11.46 3.99 -32.27
N GLY A 53 10.38 3.21 -32.43
CA GLY A 53 10.40 1.85 -32.96
C GLY A 53 11.03 0.79 -32.05
N ARG A 54 11.35 1.12 -30.80
CA ARG A 54 11.91 0.17 -29.82
C ARG A 54 10.85 -0.86 -29.39
N ASP A 55 11.28 -2.10 -29.17
CA ASP A 55 10.47 -3.12 -28.54
C ASP A 55 10.42 -2.90 -27.02
N LEU A 56 9.33 -2.30 -26.54
CA LEU A 56 9.14 -2.00 -25.12
C LEU A 56 9.15 -3.26 -24.22
N VAL A 57 8.79 -4.43 -24.76
CA VAL A 57 8.85 -5.70 -24.01
C VAL A 57 10.31 -6.05 -23.73
N GLN A 58 11.18 -5.96 -24.73
CA GLN A 58 12.61 -6.24 -24.56
C GLN A 58 13.31 -5.20 -23.69
N VAL A 59 12.94 -3.91 -23.82
CA VAL A 59 13.44 -2.85 -22.94
C VAL A 59 13.11 -3.17 -21.49
N ALA A 60 11.84 -3.47 -21.18
CA ALA A 60 11.42 -3.80 -19.81
C ALA A 60 12.13 -5.04 -19.25
N LEU A 61 12.35 -6.08 -20.06
CA LEU A 61 13.01 -7.31 -19.63
C LEU A 61 14.52 -7.15 -19.41
N THR A 62 15.15 -6.17 -20.08
CA THR A 62 16.58 -5.89 -19.94
C THR A 62 16.84 -4.95 -18.77
N ASP A 63 16.16 -3.81 -18.73
CA ASP A 63 16.18 -2.85 -17.63
C ASP A 63 14.86 -2.06 -17.60
N PRO A 64 13.97 -2.31 -16.63
CA PRO A 64 12.68 -1.63 -16.55
C PRO A 64 12.78 -0.19 -16.04
N SER A 65 13.95 0.29 -15.60
CA SER A 65 14.12 1.60 -14.96
C SER A 65 13.57 2.75 -15.79
N GLU A 66 13.91 2.83 -17.08
CA GLU A 66 13.40 3.84 -18.02
C GLU A 66 11.87 3.81 -18.07
N ILE A 67 11.29 2.63 -18.28
CA ILE A 67 9.83 2.50 -18.43
C ILE A 67 9.11 2.84 -17.12
N ILE A 68 9.68 2.45 -15.97
CA ILE A 68 9.11 2.78 -14.66
C ILE A 68 9.08 4.30 -14.44
N THR A 69 10.15 5.01 -14.85
CA THR A 69 10.28 6.47 -14.68
C THR A 69 9.44 7.26 -15.68
N TYR A 70 9.32 6.80 -16.92
CA TYR A 70 8.59 7.50 -17.98
C TYR A 70 7.15 6.97 -18.15
N THR A 71 6.20 7.65 -17.51
CA THR A 71 4.76 7.31 -17.52
C THR A 71 4.18 7.00 -18.92
N PRO A 72 4.50 7.74 -20.01
CA PRO A 72 3.97 7.40 -21.33
C PRO A 72 4.42 6.02 -21.84
N LEU A 73 5.69 5.65 -21.62
CA LEU A 73 6.21 4.34 -22.00
C LEU A 73 5.57 3.23 -21.17
N LYS A 74 5.39 3.47 -19.86
CA LYS A 74 4.67 2.56 -18.98
C LYS A 74 3.24 2.33 -19.44
N TYR A 75 2.52 3.40 -19.75
CA TYR A 75 1.14 3.32 -20.22
C TYR A 75 1.06 2.56 -21.54
N ALA A 76 1.96 2.83 -22.49
CA ALA A 76 2.03 2.09 -23.74
C ALA A 76 2.26 0.58 -23.52
N LEU A 77 3.23 0.19 -22.69
CA LEU A 77 3.52 -1.20 -22.39
C LEU A 77 2.34 -1.93 -21.70
N LEU A 78 1.58 -1.21 -20.86
CA LEU A 78 0.39 -1.74 -20.19
C LEU A 78 -0.86 -1.73 -21.09
N GLY A 79 -0.83 -1.03 -22.24
CA GLY A 79 -1.97 -0.86 -23.13
C GLY A 79 -2.96 0.22 -22.67
N GLN A 80 -2.50 1.17 -21.85
CA GLN A 80 -3.28 2.33 -21.42
C GLN A 80 -3.13 3.48 -22.42
N THR A 81 -4.12 4.38 -22.46
CA THR A 81 -4.01 5.65 -23.19
C THR A 81 -3.14 6.65 -22.42
N THR A 82 -2.35 7.45 -23.15
CA THR A 82 -1.61 8.60 -22.61
C THR A 82 -2.51 9.80 -22.36
N TYR A 83 -3.69 9.85 -22.96
CA TYR A 83 -4.66 10.92 -22.75
C TYR A 83 -5.56 10.63 -21.54
N GLN A 84 -5.19 11.23 -20.40
CA GLN A 84 -5.80 10.95 -19.09
C GLN A 84 -7.33 11.10 -19.08
N CYS A 85 -7.89 12.11 -19.76
CA CYS A 85 -9.34 12.34 -19.80
C CYS A 85 -10.12 11.19 -20.44
N ASP A 86 -9.55 10.52 -21.44
CA ASP A 86 -10.21 9.38 -22.08
C ASP A 86 -10.22 8.15 -21.18
N LYS A 87 -9.10 7.93 -20.48
CA LYS A 87 -9.00 6.87 -19.47
C LYS A 87 -10.01 7.09 -18.35
N ASP A 88 -10.13 8.31 -17.83
CA ASP A 88 -11.03 8.61 -16.72
C ASP A 88 -12.50 8.50 -17.12
N LYS A 89 -12.88 8.96 -18.32
CA LYS A 89 -14.24 8.75 -18.86
C LYS A 89 -14.57 7.27 -19.08
N MET A 90 -13.62 6.49 -19.58
CA MET A 90 -13.79 5.04 -19.74
C MET A 90 -14.01 4.37 -18.38
N VAL A 91 -13.20 4.72 -17.37
CA VAL A 91 -13.31 4.21 -16.00
C VAL A 91 -14.64 4.60 -15.37
N GLU A 92 -15.04 5.87 -15.47
CA GLU A 92 -16.32 6.39 -14.96
C GLU A 92 -17.50 5.61 -15.56
N ARG A 93 -17.51 5.42 -16.88
CA ARG A 93 -18.55 4.65 -17.57
C ARG A 93 -18.57 3.18 -17.16
N ILE A 94 -17.43 2.49 -17.16
CA ILE A 94 -17.35 1.04 -16.82
C ILE A 94 -17.75 0.80 -15.36
N THR A 95 -17.40 1.73 -14.47
CA THR A 95 -17.69 1.61 -13.05
C THR A 95 -19.06 2.19 -12.66
N ASN A 96 -19.80 2.77 -13.61
CA ASN A 96 -21.07 3.45 -13.38
C ASN A 96 -20.94 4.51 -12.27
N ASP A 97 -19.98 5.42 -12.46
CA ASP A 97 -19.63 6.55 -11.59
C ASP A 97 -19.06 6.20 -10.20
N VAL A 98 -18.90 4.91 -9.87
CA VAL A 98 -18.30 4.48 -8.59
C VAL A 98 -16.85 4.97 -8.49
N ALA A 99 -16.08 4.91 -9.59
CA ALA A 99 -14.75 5.51 -9.68
C ALA A 99 -14.67 6.47 -10.86
N ARG A 100 -14.23 7.71 -10.60
CA ARG A 100 -14.10 8.76 -11.64
C ARG A 100 -12.73 8.81 -12.30
N ALA A 101 -11.78 8.02 -11.80
CA ALA A 101 -10.42 8.00 -12.30
C ALA A 101 -9.77 6.62 -12.13
N SER A 102 -8.82 6.31 -12.99
CA SER A 102 -8.03 5.07 -12.92
C SER A 102 -7.33 4.86 -11.57
N SER A 103 -6.80 5.92 -10.97
CA SER A 103 -6.17 5.88 -9.64
C SER A 103 -7.16 5.51 -8.54
N SER A 104 -8.36 6.09 -8.55
CA SER A 104 -9.43 5.77 -7.60
C SER A 104 -9.89 4.32 -7.75
N LEU A 105 -10.09 3.84 -8.98
CA LEU A 105 -10.48 2.46 -9.24
C LEU A 105 -9.43 1.46 -8.69
N VAL A 106 -8.16 1.69 -9.01
CA VAL A 106 -7.07 0.83 -8.52
C VAL A 106 -7.01 0.86 -6.99
N ASN A 107 -7.14 2.03 -6.36
CA ASN A 107 -7.11 2.16 -4.91
C ASN A 107 -8.28 1.44 -4.23
N TYR A 108 -9.49 1.54 -4.78
CA TYR A 108 -10.66 0.84 -4.24
C TYR A 108 -10.50 -0.68 -4.30
N ILE A 109 -10.00 -1.22 -5.41
CA ILE A 109 -9.77 -2.66 -5.54
C ILE A 109 -8.57 -3.09 -4.68
N ALA A 110 -7.49 -2.32 -4.62
CA ALA A 110 -6.31 -2.62 -3.81
C ALA A 110 -6.64 -2.66 -2.31
N ASN A 111 -7.48 -1.75 -1.83
CA ASN A 111 -7.83 -1.60 -0.42
C ASN A 111 -9.27 -2.05 -0.13
N PHE A 112 -9.74 -3.05 -0.86
CA PHE A 112 -11.11 -3.56 -0.73
C PHE A 112 -11.45 -4.01 0.70
N ASP A 113 -10.47 -4.51 1.46
CA ASP A 113 -10.63 -4.79 2.90
C ASP A 113 -11.09 -3.57 3.69
N GLN A 114 -10.60 -2.38 3.38
CA GLN A 114 -10.83 -1.18 4.19
C GLN A 114 -12.10 -0.44 3.75
N SER A 115 -12.32 -0.38 2.44
CA SER A 115 -13.41 0.37 1.83
C SER A 115 -13.98 -0.42 0.65
N PRO A 116 -14.88 -1.38 0.91
CA PRO A 116 -15.54 -2.10 -0.15
C PRO A 116 -16.42 -1.15 -0.94
N GLN A 117 -16.29 -1.22 -2.26
CA GLN A 117 -17.06 -0.41 -3.21
C GLN A 117 -17.93 -1.32 -4.07
N PRO A 118 -19.12 -0.87 -4.51
CA PRO A 118 -20.05 -1.67 -5.32
C PRO A 118 -19.58 -1.78 -6.78
N LEU A 119 -18.37 -2.28 -7.00
CA LEU A 119 -17.72 -2.40 -8.30
C LEU A 119 -18.23 -3.63 -9.06
N ARG A 120 -18.83 -3.41 -10.23
CA ARG A 120 -19.31 -4.47 -11.13
C ARG A 120 -18.16 -5.31 -11.70
N LEU A 121 -18.47 -6.50 -12.20
CA LEU A 121 -17.51 -7.45 -12.78
C LEU A 121 -16.53 -6.80 -13.77
N ASP A 122 -17.03 -5.95 -14.67
CA ASP A 122 -16.20 -5.27 -15.68
C ASP A 122 -15.13 -4.36 -15.04
N ALA A 123 -15.41 -3.75 -13.89
CA ALA A 123 -14.42 -2.94 -13.18
C ALA A 123 -13.25 -3.79 -12.65
N TRP A 124 -13.55 -4.99 -12.16
CA TRP A 124 -12.53 -5.96 -11.74
C TRP A 124 -11.70 -6.45 -12.93
N LYS A 125 -12.36 -6.80 -14.04
CA LYS A 125 -11.69 -7.21 -15.30
C LYS A 125 -10.80 -6.10 -15.86
N LEU A 126 -11.27 -4.85 -15.82
CA LEU A 126 -10.50 -3.69 -16.28
C LEU A 126 -9.19 -3.53 -15.49
N VAL A 127 -9.24 -3.64 -14.16
CA VAL A 127 -8.02 -3.61 -13.32
C VAL A 127 -7.13 -4.82 -13.56
N TYR A 128 -7.71 -6.01 -13.73
CA TYR A 128 -6.93 -7.21 -14.07
C TYR A 128 -6.11 -7.01 -15.35
N CYS A 129 -6.70 -6.29 -16.31
CA CYS A 129 -6.11 -5.94 -17.59
C CYS A 129 -5.25 -4.67 -17.54
N ASP A 130 -4.72 -4.28 -16.39
CA ASP A 130 -3.84 -3.10 -16.25
C ASP A 130 -4.52 -1.77 -16.65
N VAL A 131 -5.84 -1.67 -16.49
CA VAL A 131 -6.66 -0.52 -16.91
C VAL A 131 -6.50 -0.23 -18.42
N TYR A 132 -6.43 -1.31 -19.21
CA TYR A 132 -6.31 -1.25 -20.67
C TYR A 132 -7.38 -0.33 -21.29
N TYR A 133 -6.98 0.48 -22.26
CA TYR A 133 -7.89 1.39 -22.93
C TYR A 133 -8.71 0.68 -24.02
N VAL A 134 -10.00 0.47 -23.78
CA VAL A 134 -10.87 -0.32 -24.66
C VAL A 134 -11.62 0.49 -25.73
N ASP A 135 -11.76 1.80 -25.54
CA ASP A 135 -12.59 2.64 -26.44
C ASP A 135 -11.93 2.95 -27.79
N GLY A 136 -10.64 2.67 -27.93
CA GLY A 136 -9.87 2.90 -29.17
C GLY A 136 -9.70 1.67 -30.05
N GLY A 137 -10.20 0.49 -29.63
CA GLY A 137 -9.93 -0.79 -30.29
C GLY A 137 -11.19 -1.52 -30.76
N SER A 138 -11.01 -2.58 -31.55
CA SER A 138 -12.10 -3.49 -31.93
C SER A 138 -12.37 -4.59 -30.90
N ALA A 139 -11.44 -4.81 -29.97
CA ALA A 139 -11.53 -5.84 -28.95
C ALA A 139 -12.36 -5.36 -27.75
N THR A 140 -13.26 -6.22 -27.30
CA THR A 140 -14.04 -6.05 -26.09
C THR A 140 -13.16 -6.27 -24.85
N LEU A 141 -13.59 -5.72 -23.70
CA LEU A 141 -12.90 -5.95 -22.42
C LEU A 141 -12.81 -7.44 -22.08
N GLN A 142 -13.81 -8.24 -22.46
CA GLN A 142 -13.83 -9.68 -22.23
C GLN A 142 -12.71 -10.40 -23.01
N GLU A 143 -12.56 -10.09 -24.31
CA GLU A 143 -11.51 -10.67 -25.14
C GLU A 143 -10.11 -10.30 -24.63
N ILE A 144 -9.93 -9.05 -24.18
CA ILE A 144 -8.67 -8.60 -23.57
C ILE A 144 -8.41 -9.35 -22.27
N TYR A 145 -9.43 -9.56 -21.44
CA TYR A 145 -9.30 -10.31 -20.19
C TYR A 145 -8.87 -11.77 -20.42
N GLU A 146 -9.52 -12.46 -21.36
CA GLU A 146 -9.18 -13.83 -21.74
C GLU A 146 -7.75 -13.92 -22.32
N GLU A 147 -7.36 -12.92 -23.11
CA GLU A 147 -6.00 -12.81 -23.62
C GLU A 147 -4.98 -12.66 -22.47
N ARG A 148 -5.25 -11.77 -21.52
CA ARG A 148 -4.36 -11.55 -20.36
C ARG A 148 -4.22 -12.80 -19.49
N LEU A 149 -5.29 -13.59 -19.33
CA LEU A 149 -5.23 -14.88 -18.63
C LEU A 149 -4.29 -15.84 -19.38
N ARG A 150 -4.50 -16.00 -20.69
CA ARG A 150 -3.69 -16.88 -21.52
C ARG A 150 -2.22 -16.48 -21.55
N GLU A 151 -1.92 -15.18 -21.64
CA GLU A 151 -0.55 -14.67 -21.60
C GLU A 151 0.16 -14.95 -20.26
N GLU A 152 -0.57 -14.87 -19.14
CA GLU A 152 -0.05 -15.19 -17.81
C GLU A 152 0.18 -16.70 -17.64
N ASP A 153 -0.77 -17.53 -18.05
CA ASP A 153 -0.63 -19.00 -17.97
C ASP A 153 0.56 -19.50 -18.80
N LEU A 154 0.78 -18.89 -19.96
CA LEU A 154 1.93 -19.19 -20.84
C LEU A 154 3.22 -18.48 -20.43
N GLN A 155 3.19 -17.61 -19.40
CA GLN A 155 4.34 -16.82 -18.94
C GLN A 155 5.05 -16.08 -20.08
N THR A 156 4.28 -15.45 -20.97
CA THR A 156 4.83 -14.79 -22.16
C THR A 156 5.77 -13.65 -21.78
N SER A 157 6.70 -13.31 -22.69
CA SER A 157 7.59 -12.16 -22.52
C SER A 157 6.82 -10.87 -22.23
N ALA A 158 5.67 -10.68 -22.89
CA ALA A 158 4.81 -9.52 -22.67
C ALA A 158 4.18 -9.50 -21.26
N ALA A 159 3.71 -10.65 -20.75
CA ALA A 159 3.19 -10.75 -19.39
C ALA A 159 4.26 -10.44 -18.34
N ARG A 160 5.47 -11.00 -18.52
CA ARG A 160 6.63 -10.74 -17.64
C ARG A 160 7.05 -9.29 -17.67
N ALA A 161 7.11 -8.67 -18.85
CA ALA A 161 7.45 -7.25 -19.00
C ALA A 161 6.46 -6.33 -18.28
N ARG A 162 5.14 -6.57 -18.43
CA ARG A 162 4.11 -5.80 -17.72
C ARG A 162 4.25 -5.95 -16.22
N GLU A 163 4.52 -7.15 -15.72
CA GLU A 163 4.72 -7.38 -14.29
C GLU A 163 5.87 -6.55 -13.72
N LEU A 164 6.99 -6.41 -14.44
CA LEU A 164 8.14 -5.62 -13.99
C LEU A 164 7.82 -4.14 -13.79
N VAL A 165 6.92 -3.56 -14.58
CA VAL A 165 6.66 -2.11 -14.59
C VAL A 165 5.42 -1.68 -13.79
N ARG A 166 4.61 -2.64 -13.31
CA ARG A 166 3.45 -2.35 -12.45
C ARG A 166 3.90 -1.72 -11.13
N TYR A 167 3.16 -0.70 -10.70
CA TYR A 167 3.35 -0.13 -9.37
C TYR A 167 2.59 -0.94 -8.31
N ASN A 168 2.97 -0.79 -7.04
CA ASN A 168 2.52 -1.66 -5.95
C ASN A 168 0.99 -1.73 -5.80
N ALA A 169 0.28 -0.60 -5.88
CA ALA A 169 -1.18 -0.63 -5.75
C ALA A 169 -1.86 -1.33 -6.93
N LEU A 170 -1.34 -1.20 -8.16
CA LEU A 170 -1.87 -1.96 -9.31
C LEU A 170 -1.60 -3.46 -9.17
N ARG A 171 -0.41 -3.87 -8.71
CA ARG A 171 -0.13 -5.28 -8.39
C ARG A 171 -1.13 -5.83 -7.36
N LYS A 172 -1.34 -5.10 -6.26
CA LYS A 172 -2.30 -5.46 -5.21
C LYS A 172 -3.72 -5.59 -5.76
N ALA A 173 -4.16 -4.60 -6.53
CA ALA A 173 -5.50 -4.56 -7.09
C ALA A 173 -5.73 -5.71 -8.09
N ARG A 174 -4.76 -5.99 -8.96
CA ARG A 174 -4.80 -7.08 -9.93
C ARG A 174 -4.95 -8.44 -9.25
N ARG A 175 -4.15 -8.69 -8.20
CA ARG A 175 -4.24 -9.89 -7.38
C ARG A 175 -5.63 -10.04 -6.74
N ASN A 176 -6.15 -8.96 -6.15
CA ASN A 176 -7.49 -8.97 -5.55
C ASN A 176 -8.57 -9.28 -6.62
N ALA A 177 -8.42 -8.75 -7.84
CA ALA A 177 -9.28 -9.08 -8.97
C ALA A 177 -9.18 -10.55 -9.39
N LYS A 178 -7.99 -11.16 -9.35
CA LYS A 178 -7.79 -12.60 -9.63
C LYS A 178 -8.62 -13.49 -8.71
N TRP A 179 -8.78 -13.12 -7.44
CA TRP A 179 -9.64 -13.85 -6.49
C TRP A 179 -11.13 -13.58 -6.72
N MET A 180 -11.48 -12.33 -6.98
CA MET A 180 -12.88 -11.89 -7.06
C MET A 180 -13.58 -12.26 -8.36
N ILE A 181 -12.91 -12.14 -9.51
CA ILE A 181 -13.54 -12.32 -10.84
C ILE A 181 -14.23 -13.70 -10.97
N PRO A 182 -13.56 -14.84 -10.74
CA PRO A 182 -14.19 -16.15 -10.90
C PRO A 182 -15.32 -16.40 -9.88
N ALA A 183 -15.30 -15.68 -8.76
CA ALA A 183 -16.29 -15.80 -7.71
C ALA A 183 -17.55 -14.98 -8.03
N ILE A 184 -17.37 -13.77 -8.56
CA ILE A 184 -18.46 -12.91 -9.05
C ILE A 184 -19.15 -13.54 -10.25
N GLU A 185 -18.39 -14.17 -11.17
CA GLU A 185 -18.94 -14.87 -12.34
C GLU A 185 -19.85 -16.02 -11.90
N ARG A 186 -19.35 -16.94 -11.07
CA ARG A 186 -20.17 -18.03 -10.50
C ARG A 186 -21.41 -17.53 -9.78
N PHE A 187 -21.26 -16.47 -8.99
CA PHE A 187 -22.39 -15.87 -8.27
C PHE A 187 -23.43 -15.25 -9.21
N SER A 188 -22.98 -14.68 -10.32
CA SER A 188 -23.87 -14.09 -11.34
C SER A 188 -24.64 -15.17 -12.09
N ASP A 189 -24.01 -16.31 -12.38
CA ASP A 189 -24.67 -17.48 -12.98
C ASP A 189 -25.72 -18.11 -12.04
N GLU A 190 -25.43 -18.18 -10.74
CA GLU A 190 -26.37 -18.63 -9.70
C GLU A 190 -27.58 -17.68 -9.57
N LEU A 191 -27.35 -16.35 -9.64
CA LEU A 191 -28.41 -15.34 -9.59
C LEU A 191 -29.36 -15.36 -10.79
N CYS A 192 -28.90 -15.80 -11.96
CA CYS A 192 -29.75 -15.96 -13.13
C CYS A 192 -30.85 -17.01 -12.94
N GLN A 193 -30.82 -17.80 -11.85
CA GLN A 193 -31.80 -18.83 -11.53
C GLN A 193 -32.86 -18.38 -10.50
N ASP A 194 -32.67 -17.27 -9.79
CA ASP A 194 -33.60 -16.76 -8.76
C ASP A 194 -33.95 -15.27 -8.96
N GLU A 195 -35.13 -15.04 -9.54
CA GLU A 195 -35.63 -13.72 -9.94
C GLU A 195 -35.89 -12.78 -8.75
N ARG A 196 -36.16 -13.33 -7.56
CA ARG A 196 -36.43 -12.56 -6.33
C ARG A 196 -35.14 -12.10 -5.64
N MET A 197 -34.09 -12.92 -5.75
CA MET A 197 -32.75 -12.58 -5.26
C MET A 197 -32.10 -11.49 -6.13
N ARG A 198 -32.40 -11.50 -7.43
CA ARG A 198 -31.96 -10.50 -8.42
C ARG A 198 -32.45 -9.08 -8.08
N GLU A 199 -33.72 -8.89 -7.73
CA GLU A 199 -34.27 -7.56 -7.39
C GLU A 199 -33.65 -6.96 -6.10
N THR A 200 -33.35 -7.79 -5.10
CA THR A 200 -32.81 -7.35 -3.81
C THR A 200 -31.32 -7.01 -3.87
N ILE A 201 -30.55 -7.70 -4.73
CA ILE A 201 -29.09 -7.53 -4.86
C ILE A 201 -28.71 -6.47 -5.89
N LEU A 202 -29.55 -6.24 -6.91
CA LEU A 202 -29.35 -5.17 -7.89
C LEU A 202 -29.63 -3.76 -7.32
N ALA A 203 -30.20 -3.65 -6.12
CA ALA A 203 -30.21 -2.39 -5.40
C ALA A 203 -28.75 -1.98 -5.09
N PRO A 204 -28.29 -0.79 -5.52
CA PRO A 204 -26.89 -0.36 -5.33
C PRO A 204 -26.40 -0.45 -3.87
N GLN A 205 -27.31 -0.37 -2.90
CA GLN A 205 -27.04 -0.42 -1.46
C GLN A 205 -26.85 -1.85 -0.89
N GLY A 206 -26.99 -2.89 -1.70
CA GLY A 206 -26.81 -4.30 -1.29
C GLY A 206 -25.72 -5.06 -2.03
N TYR A 207 -25.19 -4.49 -3.13
CA TYR A 207 -24.18 -5.15 -3.94
C TYR A 207 -22.79 -5.14 -3.27
N ASP A 208 -22.45 -4.07 -2.56
CA ASP A 208 -21.26 -3.98 -1.71
C ASP A 208 -21.21 -5.12 -0.67
N LYS A 209 -22.31 -5.34 0.07
CA LYS A 209 -22.42 -6.45 1.04
C LYS A 209 -22.28 -7.82 0.40
N THR A 210 -22.73 -7.95 -0.85
CA THR A 210 -22.58 -9.18 -1.62
C THR A 210 -21.11 -9.40 -1.96
N LEU A 211 -20.43 -8.38 -2.45
CA LEU A 211 -19.00 -8.43 -2.72
C LEU A 211 -18.18 -8.69 -1.45
N GLU A 212 -18.54 -8.12 -0.30
CA GLU A 212 -17.91 -8.43 0.99
C GLU A 212 -18.04 -9.91 1.36
N ARG A 213 -19.21 -10.52 1.15
CA ARG A 213 -19.40 -11.97 1.40
C ARG A 213 -18.58 -12.83 0.45
N ILE A 214 -18.53 -12.45 -0.83
CA ILE A 214 -17.69 -13.14 -1.82
C ILE A 214 -16.23 -13.03 -1.40
N TRP A 215 -15.78 -11.81 -1.07
CA TRP A 215 -14.43 -11.52 -0.61
C TRP A 215 -14.04 -12.39 0.59
N LYS A 216 -14.87 -12.47 1.63
CA LYS A 216 -14.65 -13.35 2.79
C LYS A 216 -14.48 -14.83 2.44
N ARG A 217 -15.05 -15.29 1.31
CA ARG A 217 -14.94 -16.69 0.85
C ARG A 217 -13.71 -16.96 0.00
N VAL A 218 -13.23 -15.97 -0.77
CA VAL A 218 -12.22 -16.18 -1.82
C VAL A 218 -10.88 -15.52 -1.56
N SER A 219 -10.84 -14.53 -0.68
CA SER A 219 -9.58 -13.94 -0.23
C SER A 219 -8.88 -14.86 0.78
N PRO A 220 -7.52 -14.91 0.78
CA PRO A 220 -6.76 -15.74 1.70
C PRO A 220 -7.13 -15.49 3.16
N ALA A 221 -6.96 -16.49 4.03
CA ALA A 221 -7.08 -16.24 5.47
C ALA A 221 -6.01 -15.22 5.92
N PRO A 222 -6.30 -14.36 6.92
CA PRO A 222 -5.28 -13.48 7.46
C PRO A 222 -4.15 -14.29 8.13
N PRO A 223 -2.98 -13.71 8.39
CA PRO A 223 -1.94 -14.37 9.19
C PRO A 223 -2.47 -14.91 10.53
N ALA A 224 -1.92 -16.01 11.01
CA ALA A 224 -2.41 -16.72 12.20
C ALA A 224 -2.49 -15.83 13.45
N TRP A 225 -1.52 -14.93 13.63
CA TRP A 225 -1.50 -13.99 14.75
C TRP A 225 -2.69 -13.01 14.70
N ILE A 226 -3.07 -12.53 13.51
CA ILE A 226 -4.26 -11.68 13.30
C ILE A 226 -5.52 -12.48 13.57
N GLN A 227 -5.62 -13.71 13.06
CA GLN A 227 -6.77 -14.58 13.32
C GLN A 227 -6.98 -14.76 14.82
N LYS A 228 -5.92 -15.11 15.57
CA LYS A 228 -5.99 -15.29 17.02
C LYS A 228 -6.49 -14.03 17.73
N ILE A 229 -5.96 -12.85 17.38
CA ILE A 229 -6.39 -11.57 17.96
C ILE A 229 -7.86 -11.31 17.70
N LEU A 230 -8.31 -11.49 16.45
CA LEU A 230 -9.69 -11.25 16.05
C LEU A 230 -10.66 -12.24 16.70
N GLU A 231 -10.30 -13.52 16.79
CA GLU A 231 -11.12 -14.56 17.42
C GLU A 231 -11.22 -14.37 18.93
N ALA A 232 -10.10 -14.05 19.59
CA ALA A 232 -10.06 -13.85 21.03
C ALA A 232 -10.54 -12.44 21.45
N GLN A 233 -10.74 -11.52 20.51
CA GLN A 233 -10.97 -10.09 20.77
C GLN A 233 -9.90 -9.51 21.72
N GLU A 234 -8.65 -9.90 21.47
CA GLU A 234 -7.54 -9.66 22.38
C GLU A 234 -6.78 -8.40 22.00
N GLN A 235 -6.45 -7.55 22.98
CA GLN A 235 -5.59 -6.40 22.75
C GLN A 235 -4.18 -6.84 22.33
N PHE A 236 -3.56 -6.15 21.39
CA PHE A 236 -2.22 -6.47 20.93
C PHE A 236 -1.33 -5.23 20.84
N GLY A 237 -0.03 -5.44 21.01
CA GLY A 237 0.98 -4.38 20.90
C GLY A 237 2.08 -4.54 21.93
N PHE A 238 2.61 -3.42 22.40
CA PHE A 238 3.79 -3.37 23.25
C PHE A 238 3.60 -2.43 24.44
N VAL A 239 4.50 -2.59 25.41
CA VAL A 239 4.77 -1.56 26.41
C VAL A 239 5.79 -0.59 25.83
N TYR A 240 5.54 0.70 26.02
CA TYR A 240 6.34 1.79 25.49
C TYR A 240 6.94 2.64 26.61
N TYR A 241 8.12 3.14 26.36
CA TYR A 241 8.83 4.09 27.21
C TYR A 241 9.36 5.26 26.39
N MET A 242 9.52 6.41 27.04
CA MET A 242 10.29 7.52 26.53
C MET A 242 11.74 7.36 26.97
N ALA A 243 12.70 7.62 26.09
CA ALA A 243 14.07 7.85 26.53
C ALA A 243 14.11 9.06 27.47
N ARG A 244 15.07 9.10 28.40
CA ARG A 244 15.24 10.17 29.41
C ARG A 244 15.27 11.55 28.77
N GLU A 245 15.97 11.69 27.66
CA GLU A 245 16.05 12.95 26.92
C GLU A 245 14.70 13.37 26.33
N VAL A 246 13.87 12.40 25.89
CA VAL A 246 12.52 12.64 25.41
C VAL A 246 11.61 13.08 26.55
N GLU A 247 11.65 12.38 27.70
CA GLU A 247 10.88 12.76 28.88
C GLU A 247 11.22 14.17 29.35
N GLN A 248 12.52 14.50 29.43
CA GLN A 248 12.98 15.83 29.85
C GLN A 248 12.52 16.95 28.91
N LYS A 249 12.50 16.68 27.61
CA LYS A 249 12.18 17.70 26.60
C LYS A 249 10.69 17.80 26.31
N HIS A 250 9.99 16.67 26.32
CA HIS A 250 8.64 16.51 25.78
C HIS A 250 7.66 15.81 26.74
N GLY A 251 8.05 15.43 27.96
CA GLY A 251 7.16 14.69 28.87
C GLY A 251 5.83 15.41 29.16
N TYR A 252 5.86 16.75 29.25
CA TYR A 252 4.65 17.55 29.52
C TYR A 252 3.71 17.70 28.30
N ASP A 253 4.23 17.60 27.07
CA ASP A 253 3.47 17.71 25.81
C ASP A 253 3.45 16.41 24.99
N TRP A 254 3.83 15.29 25.62
CA TRP A 254 4.06 14.00 24.97
C TRP A 254 2.88 13.55 24.11
N HIS A 255 1.65 13.71 24.60
CA HIS A 255 0.47 13.31 23.84
C HIS A 255 0.33 14.04 22.50
N SER A 256 0.68 15.34 22.46
CA SER A 256 0.67 16.13 21.23
C SER A 256 1.82 15.75 20.30
N VAL A 257 3.02 15.54 20.85
CA VAL A 257 4.22 15.15 20.09
C VAL A 257 4.01 13.77 19.45
N TRP A 258 3.57 12.80 20.25
CA TRP A 258 3.30 11.44 19.80
C TRP A 258 2.15 11.36 18.80
N GLY A 259 1.06 12.10 19.05
CA GLY A 259 -0.05 12.24 18.10
C GLY A 259 0.43 12.77 16.75
N GLY A 260 1.29 13.80 16.76
CA GLY A 260 1.95 14.32 15.56
C GLY A 260 2.73 13.22 14.83
N ILE A 261 3.62 12.50 15.51
CA ILE A 261 4.43 11.44 14.88
C ILE A 261 3.56 10.36 14.22
N ASN A 262 2.48 9.96 14.89
CA ASN A 262 1.54 8.97 14.37
C ASN A 262 0.73 9.50 13.18
N GLU A 263 0.37 10.79 13.15
CA GLU A 263 -0.29 11.42 11.99
C GLU A 263 0.63 11.57 10.77
N HIS A 264 1.94 11.78 11.00
CA HIS A 264 2.95 11.85 9.93
C HIS A 264 3.38 10.47 9.42
N SER A 265 2.87 9.38 10.01
CA SER A 265 3.14 8.03 9.54
C SER A 265 2.54 7.81 8.14
N LEU A 266 3.43 7.74 7.15
CA LEU A 266 3.09 7.88 5.74
C LEU A 266 2.18 6.74 5.22
N PRO A 267 1.21 7.02 4.34
CA PRO A 267 0.21 6.07 3.84
C PRO A 267 0.76 4.92 2.96
N ASN A 268 2.07 4.90 2.68
CA ASN A 268 2.73 3.92 1.81
C ASN A 268 3.69 2.98 2.57
N ARG A 269 3.65 2.95 3.91
CA ARG A 269 4.57 2.12 4.72
C ARG A 269 3.91 0.82 5.18
N VAL A 270 4.73 -0.17 5.57
CA VAL A 270 4.31 -1.52 5.96
C VAL A 270 3.74 -1.52 7.38
N THR A 271 2.59 -0.87 7.55
CA THR A 271 1.81 -0.90 8.78
C THR A 271 0.84 -2.08 8.76
N TRP A 272 0.23 -2.41 9.89
CA TRP A 272 -0.77 -3.48 9.95
C TRP A 272 -1.97 -3.16 9.06
N HIS A 273 -2.26 -1.88 8.78
CA HIS A 273 -3.30 -1.45 7.84
C HIS A 273 -3.10 -2.03 6.43
N SER A 274 -1.85 -2.36 6.06
CA SER A 274 -1.52 -2.96 4.78
C SER A 274 -1.75 -4.47 4.75
N ILE A 275 -1.92 -5.10 5.92
CA ILE A 275 -2.16 -6.53 6.07
C ILE A 275 -3.64 -6.84 5.80
N HIS A 276 -3.85 -7.88 5.02
CA HIS A 276 -5.17 -8.38 4.68
C HIS A 276 -5.81 -8.99 5.92
N CYS A 277 -7.08 -8.66 6.15
CA CYS A 277 -7.85 -9.07 7.31
C CYS A 277 -9.22 -9.63 6.92
N GLN A 278 -9.44 -9.97 5.65
CA GLN A 278 -10.72 -10.49 5.14
C GLN A 278 -11.92 -9.55 5.40
N GLY A 279 -11.75 -8.25 5.15
CA GLY A 279 -12.83 -7.28 5.13
C GLY A 279 -12.82 -6.24 6.24
N ARG A 280 -13.76 -5.29 6.10
CA ARG A 280 -13.76 -4.02 6.85
C ARG A 280 -14.01 -4.20 8.33
N ASP A 281 -14.89 -5.12 8.70
CA ASP A 281 -15.21 -5.38 10.10
C ASP A 281 -13.97 -5.84 10.88
N ASN A 282 -13.21 -6.76 10.30
CA ASN A 282 -11.98 -7.29 10.86
C ASN A 282 -10.89 -6.22 10.89
N TRP A 283 -10.76 -5.43 9.82
CA TRP A 283 -9.84 -4.30 9.79
C TRP A 283 -10.13 -3.30 10.92
N LEU A 284 -11.40 -2.93 11.11
CA LEU A 284 -11.84 -2.03 12.17
C LEU A 284 -11.70 -2.65 13.56
N ALA A 285 -11.90 -3.96 13.70
CA ALA A 285 -11.70 -4.67 14.95
C ALA A 285 -10.23 -4.66 15.35
N LEU A 286 -9.33 -5.00 14.41
CA LEU A 286 -7.89 -4.95 14.63
C LEU A 286 -7.44 -3.53 15.04
N HIS A 287 -7.92 -2.50 14.34
CA HIS A 287 -7.67 -1.10 14.70
C HIS A 287 -8.04 -0.78 16.16
N ARG A 288 -9.15 -1.33 16.67
CA ARG A 288 -9.61 -1.07 18.04
C ARG A 288 -8.84 -1.87 19.09
N LEU A 289 -8.21 -2.97 18.68
CA LEU A 289 -7.46 -3.87 19.56
C LEU A 289 -5.98 -3.50 19.65
N GLU A 290 -5.46 -2.74 18.68
CA GLU A 290 -4.12 -2.17 18.77
C GLU A 290 -3.98 -1.32 20.02
N THR A 291 -2.97 -1.61 20.83
CA THR A 291 -2.82 -1.05 22.17
C THR A 291 -1.36 -0.73 22.46
N GLU A 292 -1.13 0.52 22.86
CA GLU A 292 0.13 0.98 23.44
C GLU A 292 -0.04 1.09 24.95
N LYS A 293 0.84 0.43 25.73
CA LYS A 293 0.86 0.56 27.19
C LYS A 293 2.00 1.48 27.63
N TRP A 294 1.66 2.55 28.33
CA TRP A 294 2.62 3.56 28.82
C TRP A 294 2.63 3.56 30.35
N PRO A 295 3.56 2.84 31.00
CA PRO A 295 3.66 2.80 32.44
C PRO A 295 4.31 4.09 32.98
N THR A 296 3.97 4.47 34.21
CA THR A 296 4.65 5.56 34.90
C THR A 296 6.06 5.13 35.28
N PHE A 297 7.06 5.69 34.61
CA PHE A 297 8.47 5.41 34.84
C PHE A 297 9.14 6.60 35.51
N ASN A 298 9.82 6.35 36.63
CA ASN A 298 10.62 7.36 37.32
C ASN A 298 12.11 6.98 37.19
N PRO A 299 12.88 7.64 36.32
CA PRO A 299 14.25 7.24 36.04
C PRO A 299 15.14 7.29 37.28
N ASN A 300 15.95 6.24 37.47
CA ASN A 300 17.01 6.22 38.46
C ASN A 300 18.32 6.76 37.83
N GLU A 301 18.64 8.02 38.09
CA GLU A 301 19.85 8.68 37.57
C GLU A 301 21.16 7.99 37.98
N SER A 302 21.15 7.14 39.02
CA SER A 302 22.32 6.36 39.42
C SER A 302 22.58 5.10 38.57
N MET A 303 21.65 4.73 37.70
CA MET A 303 21.75 3.57 36.80
C MET A 303 21.85 4.02 35.34
N ALA A 304 22.53 3.18 34.53
CA ALA A 304 22.48 3.29 33.08
C ALA A 304 21.02 3.14 32.63
N GLU A 305 20.60 3.95 31.67
CA GLU A 305 19.21 4.03 31.22
C GLU A 305 18.68 2.68 30.71
N ASP A 306 19.48 1.97 29.92
CA ASP A 306 19.11 0.67 29.37
C ASP A 306 18.79 -0.36 30.45
N ASP A 307 19.58 -0.37 31.54
CA ASP A 307 19.40 -1.31 32.65
C ASP A 307 18.22 -0.90 33.54
N ASP A 308 18.04 0.41 33.74
CA ASP A 308 16.94 0.98 34.49
C ASP A 308 15.58 0.68 33.83
N LEU A 309 15.49 0.86 32.51
CA LEU A 309 14.30 0.53 31.72
C LEU A 309 13.98 -0.96 31.73
N ARG A 310 14.99 -1.84 31.56
CA ARG A 310 14.79 -3.30 31.64
C ARG A 310 14.29 -3.71 33.00
N LYS A 311 14.94 -3.23 34.07
CA LYS A 311 14.54 -3.52 35.45
C LYS A 311 13.10 -3.09 35.69
N HIS A 312 12.75 -1.86 35.33
CA HIS A 312 11.39 -1.37 35.50
C HIS A 312 10.37 -2.17 34.68
N PHE A 313 10.69 -2.55 33.45
CA PHE A 313 9.81 -3.40 32.65
C PHE A 313 9.60 -4.78 33.28
N GLN A 314 10.65 -5.39 33.84
CA GLN A 314 10.54 -6.66 34.55
C GLN A 314 9.65 -6.55 35.79
N GLU A 315 9.80 -5.49 36.58
CA GLU A 315 8.95 -5.17 37.74
C GLU A 315 7.48 -4.95 37.29
N TYR A 316 7.27 -4.09 36.28
CA TYR A 316 5.94 -3.81 35.72
C TYR A 316 5.24 -5.06 35.22
N ARG A 317 5.96 -5.95 34.51
CA ARG A 317 5.46 -7.24 34.03
C ARG A 317 5.01 -8.14 35.18
N GLN A 318 5.77 -8.20 36.27
CA GLN A 318 5.44 -9.02 37.45
C GLN A 318 4.24 -8.44 38.22
N GLU A 319 4.23 -7.14 38.46
CA GLU A 319 3.14 -6.46 39.18
C GLU A 319 1.81 -6.51 38.44
N ASN A 320 1.85 -6.57 37.11
CA ASN A 320 0.68 -6.55 36.25
C ASN A 320 0.47 -7.87 35.49
N ASP A 321 1.02 -9.00 35.96
CA ASP A 321 0.97 -10.27 35.22
C ASP A 321 -0.47 -10.71 34.90
N ASP A 322 -1.39 -10.53 35.85
CA ASP A 322 -2.82 -10.83 35.71
C ASP A 322 -3.62 -9.71 34.98
N LEU A 323 -3.06 -8.51 34.86
CA LEU A 323 -3.73 -7.32 34.32
C LEU A 323 -3.30 -6.98 32.90
N LEU A 324 -2.10 -7.38 32.49
CA LEU A 324 -1.60 -7.18 31.14
C LEU A 324 -2.26 -8.17 30.19
N PRO A 325 -3.00 -7.69 29.16
CA PRO A 325 -3.58 -8.56 28.15
C PRO A 325 -2.51 -9.46 27.55
N SER A 326 -2.83 -10.73 27.30
CA SER A 326 -1.85 -11.71 26.81
C SER A 326 -1.33 -11.42 25.39
N GLY A 327 -1.99 -10.54 24.63
CA GLY A 327 -1.52 -10.05 23.34
C GLY A 327 -0.56 -8.87 23.44
N ILE A 328 -0.36 -8.28 24.62
CA ILE A 328 0.75 -7.35 24.85
C ILE A 328 2.02 -8.17 25.05
N LEU A 329 3.02 -7.99 24.18
CA LEU A 329 4.23 -8.80 24.21
C LEU A 329 5.06 -8.53 25.46
N ARG A 330 5.44 -9.61 26.15
CA ARG A 330 6.16 -9.60 27.44
C ARG A 330 7.66 -9.82 27.31
N ASN A 331 8.12 -10.15 26.11
CA ASN A 331 9.52 -10.43 25.77
C ASN A 331 10.21 -9.22 25.11
N THR A 332 9.48 -8.14 24.86
CA THR A 332 9.99 -6.95 24.16
C THR A 332 9.20 -5.73 24.58
N PHE A 333 9.91 -4.62 24.78
CA PHE A 333 9.32 -3.30 24.96
C PHE A 333 9.95 -2.29 24.01
N ILE A 334 9.23 -1.20 23.74
CA ILE A 334 9.63 -0.18 22.78
C ILE A 334 10.08 1.07 23.52
N VAL A 335 11.19 1.66 23.09
CA VAL A 335 11.68 2.94 23.62
C VAL A 335 11.73 3.95 22.49
N ILE A 336 11.11 5.11 22.73
CA ILE A 336 11.11 6.22 21.80
C ILE A 336 12.42 7.01 21.97
N PRO A 337 13.25 7.09 20.92
CA PRO A 337 14.52 7.82 20.97
C PRO A 337 14.31 9.32 20.67
N ILE A 338 15.23 10.17 21.13
CA ILE A 338 15.15 11.64 20.92
C ILE A 338 15.22 12.02 19.43
N GLU A 339 15.92 11.21 18.64
CA GLU A 339 16.10 11.39 17.20
C GLU A 339 14.75 11.32 16.47
N LEU A 340 13.81 10.52 16.97
CA LEU A 340 12.47 10.41 16.40
C LEU A 340 11.70 11.73 16.55
N VAL A 341 11.88 12.41 17.67
CA VAL A 341 11.11 13.60 18.08
C VAL A 341 11.85 14.92 17.84
N SER A 342 12.87 14.90 16.97
CA SER A 342 13.62 16.10 16.61
C SER A 342 12.70 17.18 16.01
N GLU A 343 13.05 18.47 16.20
CA GLU A 343 12.23 19.57 15.65
C GLU A 343 12.06 19.50 14.14
N GLU A 344 13.07 18.98 13.44
CA GLU A 344 13.02 18.74 12.00
C GLU A 344 11.93 17.71 11.67
N ASN A 345 11.89 16.59 12.40
CA ASN A 345 10.88 15.56 12.24
C ASN A 345 9.47 16.05 12.60
N CYS A 346 9.33 16.92 13.60
CA CYS A 346 8.05 17.49 14.03
C CYS A 346 7.51 18.59 13.11
N LYS A 347 8.34 19.16 12.21
CA LYS A 347 7.97 20.25 11.28
C LYS A 347 7.87 19.80 9.82
N ARG A 348 8.13 18.52 9.52
CA ARG A 348 8.11 17.98 8.15
C ARG A 348 6.72 18.00 7.55
N THR A 349 6.65 18.29 6.25
CA THR A 349 5.39 18.33 5.50
C THR A 349 5.12 17.01 4.79
N GLN A 350 3.84 16.73 4.52
CA GLN A 350 3.37 15.53 3.86
C GLN A 350 4.00 15.39 2.45
N GLY A 351 4.80 14.35 2.22
CA GLY A 351 5.34 14.03 0.89
C GLY A 351 6.87 14.00 0.77
N GLU A 352 7.62 14.42 1.79
CA GLU A 352 9.06 14.21 1.84
C GLU A 352 9.36 12.73 2.20
N LEU A 353 9.81 11.97 1.19
CA LEU A 353 10.35 10.63 1.37
C LEU A 353 11.68 10.76 2.12
N LEU A 354 11.70 10.41 3.41
CA LEU A 354 12.97 10.29 4.12
C LEU A 354 13.10 9.00 4.95
N ASP A 355 14.38 8.61 4.98
CA ASP A 355 15.10 7.62 5.77
C ASP A 355 14.39 7.16 7.04
N PRO A 356 14.48 5.87 7.38
CA PRO A 356 13.60 5.21 8.32
C PRO A 356 13.61 5.90 9.68
N TYR A 357 12.46 6.45 10.05
CA TYR A 357 12.15 6.69 11.46
C TYR A 357 12.15 5.33 12.14
N TRP A 358 12.89 5.25 13.24
CA TRP A 358 13.09 4.02 13.96
C TRP A 358 12.86 4.25 15.46
N VAL A 359 12.49 3.17 16.13
CA VAL A 359 12.42 3.07 17.59
C VAL A 359 13.39 2.00 18.05
N TRP A 360 13.76 2.02 19.33
CA TRP A 360 14.47 0.89 19.90
C TRP A 360 13.47 -0.16 20.36
N ALA A 361 13.68 -1.40 19.94
CA ALA A 361 13.05 -2.56 20.57
C ALA A 361 14.06 -3.23 21.49
N TYR A 362 13.73 -3.31 22.77
CA TYR A 362 14.57 -3.89 23.80
C TYR A 362 14.16 -5.33 24.08
N ASP A 363 15.16 -6.19 24.25
CA ASP A 363 14.97 -7.52 24.80
C ASP A 363 14.82 -7.40 26.31
N ALA A 364 13.66 -7.85 26.80
CA ALA A 364 13.27 -7.74 28.20
C ALA A 364 14.08 -8.67 29.12
N ASP A 365 14.55 -9.78 28.57
CA ASP A 365 15.19 -10.85 29.33
C ASP A 365 16.70 -10.95 29.01
N TRP A 366 17.23 -10.01 28.21
CA TRP A 366 18.66 -9.96 27.90
C TRP A 366 19.51 -9.61 29.12
N ASP A 367 20.57 -10.39 29.31
CA ASP A 367 21.65 -10.14 30.27
C ASP A 367 22.99 -10.04 29.52
N SER A 368 23.79 -9.05 29.90
CA SER A 368 25.16 -8.85 29.45
C SER A 368 26.11 -10.03 29.74
N SER A 369 25.68 -11.00 30.56
CA SER A 369 26.42 -12.21 30.91
C SER A 369 26.32 -13.35 29.87
N GLU A 370 25.41 -13.27 28.90
CA GLU A 370 25.24 -14.28 27.85
C GLU A 370 26.37 -14.24 26.78
N GLU A 371 26.50 -15.33 26.00
CA GLU A 371 27.54 -15.45 24.95
C GLU A 371 27.58 -14.23 24.02
N GLU A 372 28.76 -13.62 23.91
CA GLU A 372 28.96 -12.41 23.10
C GLU A 372 28.62 -12.67 21.63
N THR A 373 27.57 -12.02 21.17
CA THR A 373 27.23 -12.00 19.74
C THR A 373 27.92 -10.82 19.11
N VAL A 374 28.83 -11.08 18.18
CA VAL A 374 29.59 -10.04 17.50
C VAL A 374 29.37 -10.16 15.99
N PHE A 375 29.05 -9.04 15.34
CA PHE A 375 28.97 -8.92 13.89
C PHE A 375 29.74 -7.67 13.46
N ASP A 376 30.72 -7.83 12.57
CA ASP A 376 31.61 -6.75 12.12
C ASP A 376 32.23 -5.90 13.25
N GLY A 377 32.53 -6.55 14.39
CA GLY A 377 33.10 -5.91 15.57
C GLY A 377 32.09 -5.21 16.50
N GLU A 378 30.81 -5.16 16.14
CA GLU A 378 29.75 -4.67 17.01
C GLU A 378 29.11 -5.79 17.82
N LYS A 379 28.86 -5.51 19.11
CA LYS A 379 28.25 -6.47 20.03
C LYS A 379 26.75 -6.24 20.14
N TYR A 380 25.97 -7.32 20.19
CA TYR A 380 24.55 -7.22 20.51
C TYR A 380 24.36 -6.71 21.96
N GLN A 381 23.57 -5.66 22.13
CA GLN A 381 23.35 -4.98 23.42
C GLN A 381 21.94 -5.21 23.98
N GLY A 382 21.26 -6.29 23.58
CA GLY A 382 19.88 -6.55 24.01
C GLY A 382 18.87 -5.56 23.44
N ARG A 383 19.14 -4.95 22.28
CA ARG A 383 18.23 -4.04 21.57
C ARG A 383 18.51 -3.98 20.08
N VAL A 384 17.51 -3.62 19.29
CA VAL A 384 17.61 -3.44 17.83
C VAL A 384 16.80 -2.23 17.39
N LYS A 385 17.28 -1.50 16.38
CA LYS A 385 16.49 -0.43 15.76
C LYS A 385 15.42 -1.05 14.88
N VAL A 386 14.18 -0.61 15.01
CA VAL A 386 13.04 -1.12 14.23
C VAL A 386 12.36 0.05 13.55
N ALA A 387 12.08 -0.08 12.26
CA ALA A 387 11.29 0.93 11.55
C ALA A 387 9.91 1.10 12.23
N ILE A 388 9.58 2.32 12.67
CA ILE A 388 8.41 2.57 13.55
C ILE A 388 7.10 2.05 12.96
N TRP A 389 6.93 2.17 11.65
CA TRP A 389 5.75 1.73 10.89
C TRP A 389 5.56 0.21 10.89
N SER A 390 6.64 -0.54 11.13
CA SER A 390 6.62 -2.00 11.14
C SER A 390 6.36 -2.59 12.52
N VAL A 391 6.39 -1.77 13.58
CA VAL A 391 6.33 -2.19 14.99
C VAL A 391 5.07 -3.01 15.25
N ASN A 392 3.89 -2.42 15.03
CA ASN A 392 2.61 -3.10 15.27
C ASN A 392 2.16 -3.98 14.10
N SER A 393 3.05 -4.30 13.16
CA SER A 393 2.75 -5.14 11.99
C SER A 393 3.58 -6.42 12.00
N TRP A 394 4.56 -6.56 11.10
CA TRP A 394 5.40 -7.75 10.99
C TRP A 394 6.40 -7.86 12.13
N PHE A 395 6.83 -6.76 12.75
CA PHE A 395 7.69 -6.85 13.93
C PHE A 395 6.95 -7.54 15.09
N TYR A 396 5.72 -7.10 15.39
CA TYR A 396 4.83 -7.77 16.34
C TYR A 396 4.65 -9.24 15.99
N ALA A 397 4.32 -9.56 14.74
CA ALA A 397 4.16 -10.95 14.28
C ALA A 397 5.40 -11.79 14.57
N THR A 398 6.58 -11.30 14.18
CA THR A 398 7.87 -11.97 14.34
C THR A 398 8.17 -12.27 15.81
N ARG A 399 7.92 -11.30 16.70
CA ARG A 399 8.12 -11.46 18.14
C ARG A 399 7.07 -12.35 18.81
N TRP A 400 5.83 -12.31 18.32
CA TRP A 400 4.75 -13.19 18.74
C TRP A 400 5.03 -14.65 18.36
N GLU A 401 5.64 -14.89 17.19
CA GLU A 401 6.11 -16.22 16.73
C GLU A 401 7.37 -16.71 17.44
N GLY A 402 8.00 -15.87 18.28
CA GLY A 402 9.13 -16.23 19.13
C GLY A 402 10.51 -16.03 18.51
N VAL A 403 10.62 -15.38 17.35
CA VAL A 403 11.93 -15.06 16.72
C VAL A 403 12.71 -14.09 17.59
N SER A 404 13.95 -14.42 17.97
CA SER A 404 14.73 -13.63 18.92
C SER A 404 15.12 -12.25 18.38
N LEU A 405 15.23 -11.24 19.27
CA LEU A 405 15.74 -9.92 18.86
C LEU A 405 17.21 -9.97 18.44
N ARG A 406 17.96 -10.96 18.89
CA ARG A 406 19.33 -11.24 18.45
C ARG A 406 19.38 -11.59 16.96
N ASP A 407 18.50 -12.47 16.48
CA ASP A 407 18.43 -12.84 15.06
C ASP A 407 17.99 -11.65 14.21
N MET A 408 17.01 -10.88 14.71
CA MET A 408 16.55 -9.66 14.05
C MET A 408 17.67 -8.61 14.00
N TRP A 409 18.49 -8.49 15.04
CA TRP A 409 19.65 -7.61 15.06
C TRP A 409 20.71 -8.02 14.03
N LEU A 410 20.97 -9.33 13.88
CA LEU A 410 21.88 -9.85 12.83
C LEU A 410 21.38 -9.49 11.42
N LYS A 411 20.07 -9.65 11.17
CA LYS A 411 19.46 -9.22 9.90
C LYS A 411 19.58 -7.72 9.70
N ALA A 412 19.35 -6.93 10.75
CA ALA A 412 19.45 -5.48 10.69
C ALA A 412 20.86 -5.01 10.28
N GLN A 413 21.92 -5.74 10.64
CA GLN A 413 23.30 -5.38 10.25
C GLN A 413 23.53 -5.36 8.74
N GLN A 414 22.68 -6.03 7.96
CA GLN A 414 22.76 -6.01 6.50
C GLN A 414 22.18 -4.72 5.89
N HIS A 415 21.39 -3.96 6.66
CA HIS A 415 20.85 -2.68 6.23
C HIS A 415 21.87 -1.55 6.46
N PRO A 416 22.06 -0.60 5.52
CA PRO A 416 23.03 0.49 5.68
C PRO A 416 22.89 1.29 6.98
N GLU A 417 21.65 1.44 7.47
CA GLU A 417 21.35 2.16 8.72
C GLU A 417 21.22 1.26 9.96
N LYS A 418 21.47 -0.05 9.82
CA LYS A 418 21.36 -1.03 10.90
C LYS A 418 19.97 -1.07 11.55
N VAL A 419 18.94 -0.90 10.72
CA VAL A 419 17.53 -0.91 11.11
C VAL A 419 16.90 -2.20 10.62
N TRP A 420 16.20 -2.89 11.51
CA TRP A 420 15.35 -4.00 11.12
C TRP A 420 14.11 -3.46 10.40
N ILE A 421 13.90 -3.95 9.18
CA ILE A 421 12.74 -3.68 8.37
C ILE A 421 12.31 -4.99 7.72
N CYS A 422 11.03 -5.32 7.85
CA CYS A 422 10.41 -6.35 7.02
C CYS A 422 9.67 -5.61 5.91
N TYR A 423 10.25 -5.64 4.71
CA TYR A 423 9.47 -5.26 3.54
C TYR A 423 8.43 -6.36 3.34
N THR A 424 7.19 -5.99 3.03
CA THR A 424 6.32 -6.96 2.38
C THR A 424 6.99 -7.31 1.06
N LYS A 425 7.41 -8.57 0.90
CA LYS A 425 7.80 -9.10 -0.41
C LYS A 425 6.70 -8.81 -1.44
N LYS A 426 7.05 -8.94 -2.73
CA LYS A 426 6.09 -8.85 -3.83
C LYS A 426 4.81 -9.58 -3.44
N LEU A 427 3.67 -8.91 -3.61
CA LEU A 427 2.33 -9.32 -3.15
C LEU A 427 1.85 -10.72 -3.62
N GLU A 428 2.60 -11.39 -4.48
CA GLU A 428 2.40 -12.77 -4.95
C GLU A 428 3.07 -13.81 -4.02
N GLU A 429 4.07 -13.41 -3.24
CA GLU A 429 4.76 -14.19 -2.20
C GLU A 429 4.16 -13.84 -0.83
N TRP A 430 2.89 -14.19 -0.63
CA TRP A 430 2.29 -14.18 0.70
C TRP A 430 2.77 -15.35 1.59
N ASP A 431 3.76 -16.10 1.12
CA ASP A 431 4.78 -16.68 1.96
C ASP A 431 5.85 -15.61 2.21
N HIS A 432 5.83 -15.07 3.42
CA HIS A 432 6.63 -13.93 3.88
C HIS A 432 8.09 -13.93 3.40
N GLU A 433 8.73 -12.75 3.39
CA GLU A 433 10.18 -12.75 3.46
C GLU A 433 10.58 -13.57 4.68
N PRO A 434 11.60 -14.44 4.60
CA PRO A 434 12.14 -15.04 5.80
C PRO A 434 12.36 -13.91 6.82
N TYR A 435 11.73 -14.01 7.99
CA TYR A 435 11.84 -12.99 9.05
C TYR A 435 13.29 -12.80 9.53
N ILE A 436 14.16 -13.74 9.15
CA ILE A 436 15.59 -13.90 9.44
C ILE A 436 16.41 -13.69 8.17
#